data_AF-A0A016SD20-F1
#
_entry.id   AF-A0A016SD20-F1
#
_cell.length_a   1.000
_cell.length_b   1.000
_cell.length_c   1.000
_cell.angle_alpha   90.00
_cell.angle_beta   90.00
_cell.angle_gamma   90.00
#
_symmetry.space_group_name_H-M   'P 1'
#
loop_
_entity.id
_entity.type
_entity.pdbx_description
1 polymer ?
#
loop_
_entity_poly.entity_id
_entity_poly.type
_entity_poly.pdbx_seq_one_letter_code
_entity_poly.pdbx_strand_id
1 'polypeptide(L)'
;MTYLTRLTLSHNKLTSIPPNIADLENLQVLTLWNNQIEELPSSISSLSKLRILNVGMNRLSVLPRGFGSFKSLEILDLTYNNLNERSLPGNFFFIDTLRALYLGDNDFELLPGDVMNLRNLQILVLRDNDLLAIPREIGHLNNLKELHVQGNRLTILPPELGQLDLIGNKQVLRLEHNPWVPSIQEQFDARGAQGVMDFIRSEQYKYFYGRQVCRSFFVHIYHPRLSDEPNPNIQEVTTGPVPPKRNKDKKLSRRTHQSQCGS
;
A
#
# COMPACT_ATOMS: atom_id res chain seq x y z
N MET A 1 13.31 26.70 20.51
CA MET A 1 13.24 27.44 19.22
C MET A 1 11.77 27.64 18.85
N THR A 2 11.14 28.71 19.35
CA THR A 2 9.67 28.88 19.29
C THR A 2 9.13 29.41 17.96
N TYR A 3 9.98 29.84 17.01
CA TYR A 3 9.52 30.43 15.74
C TYR A 3 9.81 29.59 14.50
N LEU A 4 10.46 28.42 14.66
CA LEU A 4 10.85 27.61 13.52
C LEU A 4 9.62 26.98 12.87
N THR A 5 9.34 27.35 11.62
CA THR A 5 8.20 26.84 10.83
C THR A 5 8.62 25.88 9.73
N ARG A 6 9.89 25.90 9.33
CA ARG A 6 10.44 25.05 8.27
C ARG A 6 11.80 24.53 8.70
N LEU A 7 12.01 23.22 8.58
CA LEU A 7 13.28 22.57 8.85
C LEU A 7 13.60 21.60 7.71
N THR A 8 14.75 21.82 7.08
CA THR A 8 15.28 20.97 6.00
C THR A 8 16.61 20.39 6.45
N LEU A 9 16.67 19.07 6.49
CA LEU A 9 17.87 18.28 6.80
C LEU A 9 18.16 17.26 5.68
N SER A 10 17.73 17.57 4.45
CA SER A 10 17.88 16.70 3.28
C SER A 10 19.35 16.52 2.85
N HIS A 11 19.66 15.41 2.20
CA HIS A 11 21.01 15.07 1.72
C HIS A 11 22.07 14.98 2.82
N ASN A 12 21.72 14.36 3.93
CA ASN A 12 22.66 14.08 5.01
C ASN A 12 22.84 12.56 5.16
N LYS A 13 23.50 12.15 6.24
CA LYS A 13 23.67 10.74 6.62
C LYS A 13 22.96 10.45 7.93
N LEU A 14 21.82 11.11 8.18
CA LEU A 14 21.06 10.92 9.40
C LEU A 14 20.50 9.50 9.41
N THR A 15 20.79 8.76 10.47
CA THR A 15 20.27 7.41 10.70
C THR A 15 19.02 7.40 11.58
N SER A 16 18.80 8.48 12.33
CA SER A 16 17.63 8.66 13.18
C SER A 16 17.29 10.13 13.37
N ILE A 17 16.09 10.40 13.89
CA ILE A 17 15.64 11.72 14.32
C ILE A 17 15.30 11.66 15.81
N PRO A 18 15.85 12.55 16.65
CA PRO A 18 15.58 12.52 18.08
C PRO A 18 14.11 12.85 18.36
N PRO A 19 13.48 12.26 19.40
CA PRO A 19 12.09 12.54 19.77
C PRO A 19 11.79 14.01 20.05
N ASN A 20 12.80 14.79 20.48
CA ASN A 20 12.74 16.24 20.70
C ASN A 20 12.44 17.07 19.44
N ILE A 21 12.40 16.45 18.25
CA ILE A 21 11.85 17.11 17.05
C ILE A 21 10.43 17.62 17.29
N ALA A 22 9.67 16.94 18.16
CA ALA A 22 8.31 17.32 18.55
C ALA A 22 8.23 18.62 19.36
N ASP A 23 9.34 19.10 19.93
CA ASP A 23 9.41 20.37 20.68
C ASP A 23 9.31 21.59 19.75
N LEU A 24 9.38 21.37 18.43
CA LEU A 24 9.19 22.40 17.40
C LEU A 24 7.70 22.63 17.13
N GLU A 25 6.96 23.13 18.12
CA GLU A 25 5.49 23.27 18.10
C GLU A 25 4.93 24.07 16.92
N ASN A 26 5.75 24.94 16.32
CA ASN A 26 5.37 25.79 15.18
C ASN A 26 5.79 25.24 13.82
N LEU A 27 6.41 24.06 13.77
CA LEU A 27 6.90 23.45 12.55
C LEU A 27 5.74 23.07 11.62
N GLN A 28 5.81 23.56 10.39
CA GLN A 28 4.84 23.32 9.32
C GLN A 28 5.41 22.45 8.21
N VAL A 29 6.71 22.52 7.97
CA VAL A 29 7.39 21.74 6.93
C VAL A 29 8.64 21.10 7.53
N LEU A 30 8.71 19.77 7.43
CA LEU A 30 9.88 18.98 7.78
C LEU A 30 10.33 18.17 6.56
N THR A 31 11.55 18.44 6.08
CA THR A 31 12.15 17.68 4.98
C THR A 31 13.38 16.93 5.47
N LEU A 32 13.35 15.61 5.33
CA LEU A 32 14.38 14.65 5.71
C LEU A 32 14.80 13.81 4.50
N TRP A 33 14.44 14.27 3.29
CA TRP A 33 14.69 13.57 2.04
C TRP A 33 16.15 13.19 1.84
N ASN A 34 16.42 11.99 1.32
CA ASN A 34 17.76 11.49 1.02
C ASN A 34 18.66 11.47 2.27
N ASN A 35 18.33 10.57 3.19
CA ASN A 35 19.08 10.25 4.41
C ASN A 35 19.14 8.71 4.58
N GLN A 36 19.45 8.22 5.78
CA GLN A 36 19.54 6.80 6.11
C GLN A 36 18.64 6.44 7.28
N ILE A 37 17.52 7.15 7.44
CA ILE A 37 16.62 7.02 8.59
C ILE A 37 15.89 5.68 8.52
N GLU A 38 16.04 4.87 9.57
CA GLU A 38 15.42 3.54 9.67
C GLU A 38 14.07 3.58 10.40
N GLU A 39 13.90 4.54 11.32
CA GLU A 39 12.69 4.73 12.09
C GLU A 39 12.40 6.21 12.37
N LEU A 40 11.11 6.54 12.46
CA LEU A 40 10.65 7.85 12.95
C LEU A 40 10.24 7.74 14.43
N PRO A 41 10.55 8.74 15.26
CA PRO A 41 10.10 8.74 16.65
C PRO A 41 8.57 8.81 16.70
N SER A 42 7.94 8.10 17.65
CA SER A 42 6.49 8.14 17.84
C SER A 42 5.95 9.54 18.16
N SER A 43 6.80 10.42 18.69
CA SER A 43 6.48 11.83 18.94
C SER A 43 6.31 12.65 17.66
N ILE A 44 6.66 12.15 16.47
CA ILE A 44 6.56 12.92 15.22
C ILE A 44 5.12 13.38 14.93
N SER A 45 4.12 12.56 15.25
CA SER A 45 2.69 12.88 15.06
C SER A 45 2.17 13.96 16.02
N SER A 46 2.96 14.37 17.01
CA SER A 46 2.62 15.43 17.97
C SER A 46 2.76 16.84 17.38
N LEU A 47 3.45 16.98 16.24
CA LEU A 47 3.65 18.24 15.54
C LEU A 47 2.33 18.75 14.96
N SER A 48 1.55 19.43 15.80
CA SER A 48 0.15 19.80 15.51
C SER A 48 -0.02 20.72 14.30
N LYS A 49 1.01 21.49 13.93
CA LYS A 49 1.01 22.42 12.79
C LYS A 49 1.71 21.87 11.55
N LEU A 50 2.24 20.64 11.59
CA LEU A 50 2.95 20.05 10.47
C LEU A 50 1.99 19.78 9.32
N ARG A 51 2.26 20.40 8.17
CA ARG A 51 1.48 20.29 6.93
C ARG A 51 2.19 19.45 5.89
N ILE A 52 3.52 19.48 5.87
CA ILE A 52 4.34 18.75 4.91
C ILE A 52 5.40 17.95 5.66
N LEU A 53 5.38 16.64 5.47
CA LEU A 53 6.42 15.72 5.91
C LEU A 53 7.00 15.00 4.70
N ASN A 54 8.26 15.28 4.38
CA ASN A 54 9.00 14.53 3.37
C ASN A 54 10.09 13.72 4.04
N VAL A 55 9.95 12.39 3.99
CA VAL A 55 10.91 11.41 4.49
C VAL A 55 11.28 10.42 3.38
N GLY A 56 11.15 10.84 2.11
CA GLY A 56 11.49 9.99 0.98
C GLY A 56 13.00 9.72 0.88
N MET A 57 13.38 8.66 0.16
CA MET A 57 14.76 8.24 -0.01
C MET A 57 15.47 8.02 1.34
N ASN A 58 14.89 7.13 2.15
CA ASN A 58 15.39 6.70 3.45
C ASN A 58 15.34 5.16 3.52
N ARG A 59 15.37 4.57 4.73
CA ARG A 59 15.35 3.12 4.98
C ARG A 59 14.21 2.73 5.91
N LEU A 60 13.12 3.47 5.88
CA LEU A 60 11.98 3.22 6.77
C LEU A 60 11.37 1.86 6.44
N SER A 61 11.34 0.97 7.43
CA SER A 61 10.69 -0.34 7.32
C SER A 61 9.37 -0.41 8.08
N VAL A 62 9.12 0.55 8.97
CA VAL A 62 7.88 0.65 9.77
C VAL A 62 7.59 2.11 10.14
N LEU A 63 6.31 2.46 10.20
CA LEU A 63 5.86 3.73 10.75
C LEU A 63 5.46 3.54 12.23
N PRO A 64 5.79 4.49 13.12
CA PRO A 64 5.56 4.32 14.55
C PRO A 64 4.08 4.25 14.90
N ARG A 65 3.75 3.63 16.03
CA ARG A 65 2.37 3.63 16.55
C ARG A 65 1.88 5.07 16.74
N GLY A 66 0.63 5.31 16.38
CA GLY A 66 0.04 6.64 16.49
C GLY A 66 0.38 7.57 15.33
N PHE A 67 1.11 7.12 14.30
CA PHE A 67 1.45 7.94 13.13
C PHE A 67 0.22 8.60 12.49
N GLY A 68 -0.94 7.94 12.55
CA GLY A 68 -2.21 8.50 12.07
C GLY A 68 -2.77 9.72 12.84
N SER A 69 -2.11 10.18 13.90
CA SER A 69 -2.63 11.23 14.80
C SER A 69 -2.26 12.67 14.37
N PHE A 70 -1.70 12.86 13.18
CA PHE A 70 -1.40 14.19 12.67
C PHE A 70 -2.68 15.03 12.50
N LYS A 71 -2.69 16.24 13.09
CA LYS A 71 -3.85 17.13 13.08
C LYS A 71 -3.99 17.99 11.82
N SER A 72 -2.89 18.20 11.10
CA SER A 72 -2.82 19.20 10.00
C SER A 72 -2.03 18.70 8.78
N LEU A 73 -1.67 17.41 8.72
CA LEU A 73 -0.76 16.91 7.69
C LEU A 73 -1.48 16.78 6.35
N GLU A 74 -1.04 17.57 5.37
CA GLU A 74 -1.64 17.63 4.04
C GLU A 74 -0.83 16.84 3.00
N ILE A 75 0.50 16.83 3.14
CA ILE A 75 1.41 16.18 2.19
C ILE A 75 2.34 15.27 2.96
N LEU A 76 2.32 13.99 2.59
CA LEU A 76 3.20 12.96 3.11
C LEU A 76 3.93 12.27 1.97
N ASP A 77 5.25 12.42 1.96
CA ASP A 77 6.12 11.75 1.00
C ASP A 77 7.00 10.71 1.70
N LEU A 78 6.72 9.44 1.38
CA LEU A 78 7.38 8.23 1.87
C LEU A 78 8.06 7.46 0.71
N THR A 79 8.21 8.08 -0.46
CA THR A 79 8.77 7.44 -1.67
C THR A 79 10.19 6.93 -1.42
N TYR A 80 10.62 5.82 -2.04
CA TYR A 80 11.96 5.25 -1.85
C TYR A 80 12.27 4.91 -0.38
N ASN A 81 11.51 3.97 0.17
CA ASN A 81 11.73 3.37 1.49
C ASN A 81 11.54 1.84 1.39
N ASN A 82 11.44 1.14 2.53
CA ASN A 82 11.23 -0.31 2.61
C ASN A 82 9.88 -0.63 3.27
N LEU A 83 8.85 0.16 2.94
CA LEU A 83 7.52 0.02 3.53
C LEU A 83 6.67 -0.97 2.74
N ASN A 84 5.82 -1.69 3.45
CA ASN A 84 4.76 -2.53 2.90
C ASN A 84 3.46 -2.32 3.69
N GLU A 85 2.41 -3.09 3.39
CA GLU A 85 1.10 -2.96 4.04
C GLU A 85 1.14 -3.22 5.55
N ARG A 86 2.10 -4.00 6.05
CA ARG A 86 2.29 -4.30 7.48
C ARG A 86 3.10 -3.23 8.21
N SER A 87 3.84 -2.40 7.45
CA SER A 87 4.61 -1.27 7.96
C SER A 87 3.72 -0.10 8.40
N LEU A 88 2.46 -0.05 7.94
CA LEU A 88 1.49 0.99 8.29
C LEU A 88 0.78 0.66 9.62
N PRO A 89 0.75 1.57 10.61
CA PRO A 89 -0.01 1.35 11.83
C PRO A 89 -1.52 1.38 11.55
N GLY A 90 -2.32 0.70 12.38
CA GLY A 90 -3.76 0.58 12.14
C GLY A 90 -4.55 1.90 12.07
N ASN A 91 -4.00 3.00 12.58
CA ASN A 91 -4.61 4.33 12.47
C ASN A 91 -4.06 5.15 11.29
N PHE A 92 -3.17 4.63 10.44
CA PHE A 92 -2.52 5.37 9.35
C PHE A 92 -3.54 6.08 8.45
N PHE A 93 -4.63 5.42 8.09
CA PHE A 93 -5.67 5.98 7.24
C PHE A 93 -6.63 6.94 7.96
N PHE A 94 -6.36 7.30 9.21
CA PHE A 94 -7.15 8.29 9.97
C PHE A 94 -6.66 9.72 9.76
N ILE A 95 -5.58 9.93 8.99
CA ILE A 95 -5.08 11.26 8.63
C ILE A 95 -5.99 11.86 7.55
N ASP A 96 -7.21 12.21 7.93
CA ASP A 96 -8.24 12.74 7.06
C ASP A 96 -7.88 14.09 6.41
N THR A 97 -6.84 14.77 6.93
CA THR A 97 -6.28 16.01 6.39
C THR A 97 -5.40 15.82 5.15
N LEU A 98 -4.97 14.58 4.83
CA LEU A 98 -4.09 14.31 3.70
C LEU A 98 -4.74 14.68 2.36
N ARG A 99 -3.95 15.35 1.53
CA ARG A 99 -4.25 15.74 0.15
C ARG A 99 -3.32 15.07 -0.84
N ALA A 100 -2.08 14.79 -0.45
CA ALA A 100 -1.12 14.08 -1.29
C ALA A 100 -0.36 13.03 -0.47
N LEU A 101 -0.39 11.79 -0.95
CA LEU A 101 0.30 10.65 -0.37
C LEU A 101 1.18 10.00 -1.42
N TYR A 102 2.49 9.99 -1.16
CA TYR A 102 3.48 9.35 -2.02
C TYR A 102 4.07 8.14 -1.31
N LEU A 103 3.83 6.97 -1.89
CA LEU A 103 4.29 5.65 -1.45
C LEU A 103 5.04 4.93 -2.58
N GLY A 104 5.47 5.65 -3.62
CA GLY A 104 6.17 5.03 -4.75
C GLY A 104 7.50 4.42 -4.35
N ASP A 105 8.02 3.48 -5.12
CA ASP A 105 9.33 2.86 -4.88
C ASP A 105 9.43 2.28 -3.45
N ASN A 106 8.52 1.36 -3.13
CA ASN A 106 8.40 0.63 -1.85
C ASN A 106 8.02 -0.84 -2.15
N ASP A 107 7.66 -1.62 -1.12
CA ASP A 107 7.41 -3.06 -1.21
C ASP A 107 5.92 -3.41 -0.99
N PHE A 108 4.98 -2.55 -1.40
CA PHE A 108 3.55 -2.82 -1.22
C PHE A 108 3.03 -3.87 -2.20
N GLU A 109 2.57 -5.02 -1.70
CA GLU A 109 1.83 -6.01 -2.51
C GLU A 109 0.33 -5.72 -2.54
N LEU A 110 -0.19 -5.07 -1.49
CA LEU A 110 -1.60 -4.71 -1.33
C LEU A 110 -1.72 -3.29 -0.76
N LEU A 111 -2.70 -2.54 -1.25
CA LEU A 111 -3.16 -1.33 -0.59
C LEU A 111 -4.39 -1.67 0.28
N PRO A 112 -4.36 -1.45 1.60
CA PRO A 112 -5.50 -1.71 2.47
C PRO A 112 -6.76 -0.92 2.03
N GLY A 113 -7.93 -1.56 2.11
CA GLY A 113 -9.21 -0.93 1.77
C GLY A 113 -9.54 0.30 2.63
N ASP A 114 -8.93 0.42 3.81
CA ASP A 114 -9.03 1.61 4.68
C ASP A 114 -8.55 2.90 4.01
N VAL A 115 -7.89 2.83 2.84
CA VAL A 115 -7.57 4.00 2.02
C VAL A 115 -8.80 4.89 1.75
N MET A 116 -10.01 4.32 1.70
CA MET A 116 -11.27 5.09 1.57
C MET A 116 -11.49 6.14 2.66
N ASN A 117 -10.81 6.04 3.80
CA ASN A 117 -10.91 7.00 4.90
C ASN A 117 -10.16 8.31 4.60
N LEU A 118 -9.23 8.33 3.63
CA LEU A 118 -8.50 9.52 3.19
C LEU A 118 -9.35 10.39 2.25
N ARG A 119 -10.51 10.84 2.70
CA ARG A 119 -11.54 11.48 1.87
C ARG A 119 -11.11 12.78 1.19
N ASN A 120 -10.09 13.47 1.73
CA ASN A 120 -9.55 14.70 1.15
C ASN A 120 -8.39 14.46 0.17
N LEU A 121 -8.00 13.20 -0.05
CA LEU A 121 -6.87 12.85 -0.90
C LEU A 121 -7.13 13.23 -2.36
N GLN A 122 -6.17 13.91 -2.95
CA GLN A 122 -6.17 14.39 -4.33
C GLN A 122 -5.10 13.72 -5.18
N ILE A 123 -3.97 13.37 -4.57
CA ILE A 123 -2.83 12.73 -5.23
C ILE A 123 -2.48 11.46 -4.45
N LEU A 124 -2.47 10.33 -5.16
CA LEU A 124 -2.02 9.05 -4.63
C LEU A 124 -0.96 8.47 -5.58
N VAL A 125 0.27 8.37 -5.10
CA VAL A 125 1.38 7.78 -5.85
C VAL A 125 1.79 6.45 -5.24
N LEU A 126 1.62 5.39 -6.01
CA LEU A 126 1.91 3.99 -5.69
C LEU A 126 2.78 3.33 -6.76
N ARG A 127 3.45 4.13 -7.60
CA ARG A 127 4.30 3.61 -8.67
C ARG A 127 5.42 2.72 -8.14
N ASP A 128 5.95 1.83 -8.97
CA ASP A 128 7.16 1.06 -8.68
C ASP A 128 7.05 0.35 -7.31
N ASN A 129 5.98 -0.43 -7.16
CA ASN A 129 5.69 -1.31 -6.03
C ASN A 129 5.37 -2.72 -6.59
N ASP A 130 4.91 -3.64 -5.75
CA ASP A 130 4.53 -4.99 -6.15
C ASP A 130 3.00 -5.21 -6.12
N LEU A 131 2.20 -4.16 -6.31
CA LEU A 131 0.74 -4.23 -6.12
C LEU A 131 0.11 -5.27 -7.04
N LEU A 132 -0.60 -6.22 -6.44
CA LEU A 132 -1.32 -7.29 -7.14
C LEU A 132 -2.73 -6.85 -7.56
N ALA A 133 -3.33 -5.94 -6.80
CA ALA A 133 -4.66 -5.40 -7.06
C ALA A 133 -4.81 -4.01 -6.43
N ILE A 134 -5.72 -3.20 -7.01
CA ILE A 134 -6.23 -1.99 -6.37
C ILE A 134 -7.52 -2.36 -5.62
N PRO A 135 -7.69 -1.98 -4.35
CA PRO A 135 -8.92 -2.24 -3.60
C PRO A 135 -10.11 -1.52 -4.23
N ARG A 136 -11.28 -2.16 -4.27
CA ARG A 136 -12.52 -1.54 -4.77
C ARG A 136 -12.89 -0.27 -4.01
N GLU A 137 -12.46 -0.18 -2.75
CA GLU A 137 -12.66 0.94 -1.85
C GLU A 137 -12.05 2.25 -2.40
N ILE A 138 -11.12 2.18 -3.36
CA ILE A 138 -10.56 3.34 -4.06
C ILE A 138 -11.64 4.24 -4.69
N GLY A 139 -12.78 3.66 -5.12
CA GLY A 139 -13.90 4.40 -5.71
C GLY A 139 -14.53 5.44 -4.78
N HIS A 140 -14.26 5.38 -3.47
CA HIS A 140 -14.75 6.37 -2.50
C HIS A 140 -13.89 7.64 -2.42
N LEU A 141 -12.73 7.67 -3.07
CA LEU A 141 -11.84 8.83 -3.09
C LEU A 141 -12.31 9.88 -4.10
N ASN A 142 -13.50 10.44 -3.89
CA ASN A 142 -14.16 11.37 -4.83
C ASN A 142 -13.36 12.65 -5.13
N ASN A 143 -12.37 13.00 -4.30
CA ASN A 143 -11.49 14.15 -4.50
C ASN A 143 -10.19 13.81 -5.25
N LEU A 144 -9.96 12.53 -5.57
CA LEU A 144 -8.75 12.06 -6.23
C LEU A 144 -8.70 12.59 -7.67
N LYS A 145 -7.55 13.19 -8.01
CA LYS A 145 -7.26 13.79 -9.32
C LYS A 145 -6.07 13.12 -9.98
N GLU A 146 -5.13 12.64 -9.18
CA GLU A 146 -3.91 12.01 -9.67
C GLU A 146 -3.74 10.64 -9.02
N LEU A 147 -3.66 9.61 -9.86
CA LEU A 147 -3.38 8.25 -9.45
C LEU A 147 -2.23 7.69 -10.29
N HIS A 148 -1.16 7.33 -9.61
CA HIS A 148 0.03 6.75 -10.23
C HIS A 148 0.22 5.32 -9.74
N VAL A 149 -0.01 4.33 -10.62
CA VAL A 149 0.14 2.90 -10.31
C VAL A 149 1.04 2.20 -11.33
N GLN A 150 1.80 2.95 -12.11
CA GLN A 150 2.73 2.38 -13.08
C GLN A 150 3.84 1.57 -12.41
N GLY A 151 4.36 0.53 -13.06
CA GLY A 151 5.45 -0.28 -12.50
C GLY A 151 4.97 -1.16 -11.33
N ASN A 152 3.80 -1.78 -11.47
CA ASN A 152 3.26 -2.73 -10.49
C ASN A 152 2.95 -4.09 -11.17
N ARG A 153 2.29 -4.99 -10.44
CA ARG A 153 1.89 -6.32 -10.92
C ARG A 153 0.38 -6.41 -11.18
N LEU A 154 -0.24 -5.28 -11.50
CA LEU A 154 -1.68 -5.21 -11.73
C LEU A 154 -2.05 -5.91 -13.04
N THR A 155 -3.00 -6.82 -12.97
CA THR A 155 -3.53 -7.53 -14.15
C THR A 155 -4.91 -7.03 -14.55
N ILE A 156 -5.69 -6.56 -13.57
CA ILE A 156 -7.04 -6.02 -13.71
C ILE A 156 -7.25 -4.82 -12.76
N LEU A 157 -8.26 -4.00 -13.05
CA LEU A 157 -8.68 -2.87 -12.22
C LEU A 157 -10.10 -3.08 -11.68
N PRO A 158 -10.42 -2.64 -10.44
CA PRO A 158 -11.78 -2.69 -9.94
C PRO A 158 -12.70 -1.75 -10.74
N PRO A 159 -13.93 -2.16 -11.13
CA PRO A 159 -14.88 -1.29 -11.82
C PRO A 159 -15.22 -0.02 -11.03
N GLU A 160 -15.10 -0.05 -9.70
CA GLU A 160 -15.27 1.09 -8.80
C GLU A 160 -14.28 2.23 -9.09
N LEU A 161 -13.11 1.93 -9.67
CA LEU A 161 -12.20 2.98 -10.14
C LEU A 161 -12.86 3.86 -11.22
N GLY A 162 -13.75 3.28 -12.03
CA GLY A 162 -14.51 3.98 -13.07
C GLY A 162 -15.48 5.05 -12.53
N GLN A 163 -15.77 5.06 -11.23
CA GLN A 163 -16.57 6.08 -10.55
C GLN A 163 -15.80 7.41 -10.39
N LEU A 164 -14.48 7.35 -10.44
CA LEU A 164 -13.61 8.53 -10.32
C LEU A 164 -13.46 9.23 -11.67
N ASP A 165 -13.35 10.56 -11.63
CA ASP A 165 -12.99 11.38 -12.80
C ASP A 165 -11.47 11.56 -12.88
N LEU A 166 -10.78 10.59 -13.48
CA LEU A 166 -9.31 10.55 -13.59
C LEU A 166 -8.77 10.83 -15.01
N ILE A 167 -9.63 11.29 -15.94
CA ILE A 167 -9.26 11.48 -17.36
C ILE A 167 -9.51 12.88 -17.91
N GLY A 168 -10.05 13.80 -17.09
CA GLY A 168 -10.18 15.19 -17.49
C GLY A 168 -8.83 15.90 -17.63
N ASN A 169 -8.88 17.13 -18.17
CA ASN A 169 -7.68 17.94 -18.47
C ASN A 169 -6.83 18.33 -17.25
N LYS A 170 -7.33 18.12 -16.03
CA LYS A 170 -6.63 18.42 -14.77
C LYS A 170 -6.35 17.15 -13.95
N GLN A 171 -6.51 15.99 -14.56
CA GLN A 171 -6.37 14.70 -13.92
C GLN A 171 -5.29 13.87 -14.60
N VAL A 172 -4.67 13.01 -13.79
CA VAL A 172 -3.54 12.20 -14.22
C VAL A 172 -3.79 10.77 -13.77
N LEU A 173 -3.83 9.86 -14.73
CA LEU A 173 -3.88 8.43 -14.48
C LEU A 173 -2.71 7.76 -15.20
N ARG A 174 -1.78 7.20 -14.42
CA ARG A 174 -0.62 6.45 -14.91
C ARG A 174 -0.81 4.96 -14.64
N LEU A 175 -0.84 4.17 -15.71
CA LEU A 175 -1.13 2.72 -15.73
C LEU A 175 -0.02 1.92 -16.41
N GLU A 176 1.04 2.59 -16.87
CA GLU A 176 2.13 2.00 -17.65
C GLU A 176 2.82 0.87 -16.89
N HIS A 177 3.54 -0.01 -17.60
CA HIS A 177 4.38 -1.04 -16.99
C HIS A 177 3.65 -1.91 -15.95
N ASN A 178 2.48 -2.43 -16.33
CA ASN A 178 1.74 -3.43 -15.57
C ASN A 178 1.42 -4.62 -16.49
N PRO A 179 1.37 -5.86 -15.98
CA PRO A 179 1.05 -7.05 -16.76
C PRO A 179 -0.46 -7.17 -17.00
N TRP A 180 -1.05 -6.18 -17.67
CA TRP A 180 -2.49 -6.15 -17.96
C TRP A 180 -2.95 -7.41 -18.71
N VAL A 181 -4.14 -7.90 -18.38
CA VAL A 181 -4.78 -8.92 -19.22
C VAL A 181 -4.99 -8.37 -20.64
N PRO A 182 -5.01 -9.22 -21.69
CA PRO A 182 -5.08 -8.76 -23.08
C PRO A 182 -6.22 -7.77 -23.34
N SER A 183 -7.39 -8.01 -22.73
CA SER A 183 -8.56 -7.13 -22.89
C SER A 183 -8.37 -5.73 -22.32
N ILE A 184 -7.54 -5.53 -21.29
CA ILE A 184 -7.20 -4.18 -20.80
C ILE A 184 -6.05 -3.60 -21.63
N GLN A 185 -5.05 -4.42 -21.96
CA GLN A 185 -3.89 -3.99 -22.75
C GLN A 185 -4.33 -3.44 -24.12
N GLU A 186 -5.25 -4.11 -24.82
CA GLU A 186 -5.80 -3.63 -26.09
C GLU A 186 -6.45 -2.23 -25.97
N GLN A 187 -7.14 -1.96 -24.86
CA GLN A 187 -7.77 -0.65 -24.64
C GLN A 187 -6.74 0.42 -24.30
N PHE A 188 -5.72 0.04 -23.54
CA PHE A 188 -4.59 0.90 -23.21
C PHE A 188 -3.78 1.26 -24.47
N ASP A 189 -3.48 0.29 -25.33
CA ASP A 189 -2.76 0.52 -26.57
C ASP A 189 -3.56 1.40 -27.55
N ALA A 190 -4.89 1.23 -27.57
CA ALA A 190 -5.75 1.99 -28.47
C ALA A 190 -5.94 3.46 -28.05
N ARG A 191 -6.17 3.74 -26.75
CA ARG A 191 -6.58 5.08 -26.26
C ARG A 191 -5.95 5.46 -24.92
N GLY A 192 -4.88 4.79 -24.51
CA GLY A 192 -4.22 5.01 -23.22
C GLY A 192 -5.15 4.79 -22.04
N ALA A 193 -4.94 5.57 -20.98
CA ALA A 193 -5.76 5.53 -19.76
C ALA A 193 -7.25 5.78 -20.02
N GLN A 194 -7.61 6.57 -21.05
CA GLN A 194 -9.01 6.80 -21.42
C GLN A 194 -9.70 5.53 -21.92
N GLY A 195 -9.03 4.75 -22.78
CA GLY A 195 -9.59 3.49 -23.27
C GLY A 195 -9.86 2.51 -22.14
N VAL A 196 -8.89 2.37 -21.24
CA VAL A 196 -9.04 1.52 -20.04
C VAL A 196 -10.21 1.99 -19.19
N MET A 197 -10.33 3.29 -18.92
CA MET A 197 -11.39 3.82 -18.06
C MET A 197 -12.78 3.70 -18.69
N ASP A 198 -12.90 3.89 -20.00
CA ASP A 198 -14.15 3.63 -20.73
C ASP A 198 -14.53 2.15 -20.66
N PHE A 199 -13.53 1.26 -20.80
CA PHE A 199 -13.74 -0.18 -20.74
C PHE A 199 -14.18 -0.63 -19.35
N ILE A 200 -13.52 -0.20 -18.27
CA ILE A 200 -13.89 -0.65 -16.91
C ILE A 200 -15.27 -0.16 -16.45
N ARG A 201 -15.76 0.94 -17.04
CA ARG A 201 -17.12 1.45 -16.81
C ARG A 201 -18.20 0.60 -17.50
N SER A 202 -17.84 -0.18 -18.51
CA SER A 202 -18.79 -1.00 -19.26
C SER A 202 -19.37 -2.16 -18.45
N GLU A 203 -20.63 -2.51 -18.72
CA GLU A 203 -21.27 -3.70 -18.12
C GLU A 203 -20.54 -5.00 -18.50
N GLN A 204 -19.97 -5.06 -19.70
CA GLN A 204 -19.17 -6.20 -20.14
C GLN A 204 -17.96 -6.42 -19.23
N TYR A 205 -17.23 -5.34 -18.90
CA TYR A 205 -16.09 -5.45 -18.00
C TYR A 205 -16.51 -5.82 -16.58
N LYS A 206 -17.60 -5.25 -16.06
CA LYS A 206 -18.12 -5.60 -14.72
C LYS A 206 -18.41 -7.10 -14.60
N TYR A 207 -19.04 -7.69 -15.62
CA TYR A 207 -19.28 -9.14 -15.67
C TYR A 207 -17.97 -9.94 -15.75
N PHE A 208 -17.03 -9.51 -16.60
CA PHE A 208 -15.70 -10.12 -16.73
C PHE A 208 -14.92 -10.08 -15.41
N TYR A 209 -14.88 -8.93 -14.75
CA TYR A 209 -14.20 -8.70 -13.48
C TYR A 209 -14.75 -9.63 -12.39
N GLY A 210 -16.08 -9.74 -12.26
CA GLY A 210 -16.71 -10.67 -11.32
C GLY A 210 -16.25 -12.12 -11.52
N ARG A 211 -16.12 -12.58 -12.77
CA ARG A 211 -15.62 -13.95 -13.06
C ARG A 211 -14.12 -14.13 -12.75
N GLN A 212 -13.30 -13.10 -13.02
CA GLN A 212 -11.86 -13.13 -12.75
C GLN A 212 -11.54 -13.14 -11.24
N VAL A 213 -12.25 -12.31 -10.47
CA VAL A 213 -12.10 -12.27 -9.01
C VAL A 213 -12.49 -13.61 -8.40
N CYS A 214 -13.61 -14.20 -8.82
CA CYS A 214 -14.01 -15.53 -8.37
C CYS A 214 -12.97 -16.63 -8.66
N ARG A 215 -12.20 -16.51 -9.76
CA ARG A 215 -11.10 -17.44 -10.08
C ARG A 215 -9.85 -17.18 -9.26
N SER A 216 -9.51 -15.93 -8.98
CA SER A 216 -8.31 -15.56 -8.21
C SER A 216 -8.44 -15.87 -6.71
N PHE A 217 -9.66 -15.82 -6.16
CA PHE A 217 -9.95 -16.25 -4.78
C PHE A 217 -9.66 -17.75 -4.55
N PHE A 218 -9.71 -18.59 -5.59
CA PHE A 218 -9.36 -20.01 -5.49
C PHE A 218 -7.85 -20.25 -5.40
N VAL A 219 -7.03 -19.37 -5.98
CA VAL A 219 -5.56 -19.53 -6.00
C VAL A 219 -4.92 -19.06 -4.70
N HIS A 220 -5.46 -18.00 -4.07
CA HIS A 220 -4.85 -17.41 -2.86
C HIS A 220 -5.20 -18.13 -1.54
N ILE A 221 -6.22 -19.01 -1.51
CA ILE A 221 -6.58 -19.79 -0.30
C ILE A 221 -5.90 -21.17 -0.28
N TYR A 222 -5.50 -21.73 -1.42
CA TYR A 222 -5.08 -23.15 -1.51
C TYR A 222 -3.63 -23.41 -1.90
N HIS A 223 -2.76 -22.41 -1.99
CA HIS A 223 -1.32 -22.63 -2.10
C HIS A 223 -0.55 -22.11 -0.88
N PRO A 224 -0.57 -22.82 0.26
CA PRO A 224 0.60 -22.80 1.12
C PRO A 224 1.76 -23.39 0.31
N ARG A 225 2.91 -22.71 0.33
CA ARG A 225 4.15 -23.13 -0.34
C ARG A 225 4.37 -24.63 -0.18
N LEU A 226 4.28 -25.38 -1.28
CA LEU A 226 4.85 -26.72 -1.37
C LEU A 226 6.37 -26.54 -1.55
N SER A 227 7.04 -26.18 -0.46
CA SER A 227 8.46 -26.48 -0.30
C SER A 227 8.53 -27.76 0.53
N ASP A 228 8.66 -28.89 -0.15
CA ASP A 228 9.32 -30.13 0.29
C ASP A 228 9.00 -31.22 -0.74
N GLU A 229 9.66 -31.18 -1.91
CA GLU A 229 9.85 -32.39 -2.69
C GLU A 229 11.03 -33.18 -2.10
N PRO A 230 10.85 -34.45 -1.69
CA PRO A 230 11.96 -35.25 -1.24
C PRO A 230 12.76 -35.78 -2.45
N ASN A 231 14.06 -35.46 -2.42
CA ASN A 231 15.09 -35.97 -3.32
C ASN A 231 15.08 -37.52 -3.40
N PRO A 232 14.99 -38.13 -4.59
CA PRO A 232 15.01 -39.59 -4.72
C PRO A 232 16.46 -40.05 -4.87
N ASN A 233 17.14 -40.36 -3.75
CA ASN A 233 18.25 -41.32 -3.68
C ASN A 233 18.98 -41.23 -2.34
N ILE A 234 18.60 -42.03 -1.33
CA ILE A 234 19.55 -42.58 -0.35
C ILE A 234 19.05 -43.98 0.04
N GLN A 235 19.88 -44.99 -0.24
CA GLN A 235 19.72 -46.37 0.22
C GLN A 235 20.28 -46.54 1.65
N GLU A 236 19.53 -47.34 2.41
CA GLU A 236 19.95 -48.28 3.47
C GLU A 236 20.46 -47.82 4.87
N VAL A 237 20.12 -48.72 5.80
CA VAL A 237 20.77 -49.10 7.08
C VAL A 237 20.11 -48.62 8.38
N THR A 238 20.20 -49.54 9.34
CA THR A 238 19.31 -49.94 10.44
C THR A 238 19.61 -49.30 11.81
N THR A 239 18.70 -49.56 12.77
CA THR A 239 18.83 -49.62 14.24
C THR A 239 18.59 -48.37 15.11
N GLY A 240 17.77 -48.54 16.17
CA GLY A 240 17.86 -47.79 17.44
C GLY A 240 16.62 -46.98 17.88
N PRO A 241 16.11 -47.13 19.12
CA PRO A 241 14.89 -46.44 19.59
C PRO A 241 15.17 -45.02 20.12
N VAL A 242 14.27 -44.08 19.81
CA VAL A 242 14.27 -42.67 20.25
C VAL A 242 13.38 -42.50 21.50
N PRO A 243 13.79 -41.75 22.55
CA PRO A 243 12.96 -41.44 23.72
C PRO A 243 12.00 -40.24 23.47
N PRO A 244 10.92 -40.08 24.29
CA PRO A 244 9.75 -39.31 23.89
C PRO A 244 9.90 -37.80 24.09
N LYS A 245 9.44 -37.01 23.09
CA LYS A 245 9.21 -35.56 23.22
C LYS A 245 7.80 -35.28 23.75
N ARG A 246 7.78 -34.27 24.62
CA ARG A 246 6.69 -33.83 25.49
C ARG A 246 5.59 -33.10 24.70
N ASN A 247 4.36 -33.59 24.83
CA ASN A 247 3.14 -32.99 24.31
C ASN A 247 2.82 -31.65 25.01
N LYS A 248 2.43 -30.63 24.25
CA LYS A 248 1.50 -29.58 24.71
C LYS A 248 0.60 -29.15 23.55
N ASP A 249 -0.59 -29.72 23.55
CA ASP A 249 -1.77 -29.23 22.85
C ASP A 249 -2.12 -27.79 23.27
N LYS A 250 -2.43 -26.94 22.28
CA LYS A 250 -3.45 -25.90 22.44
C LYS A 250 -4.31 -25.85 21.17
N LYS A 251 -5.53 -26.37 21.33
CA LYS A 251 -6.69 -26.16 20.47
C LYS A 251 -6.94 -24.66 20.26
N LEU A 252 -7.24 -24.23 19.04
CA LEU A 252 -8.18 -23.13 18.82
C LEU A 252 -9.18 -23.47 17.73
N SER A 253 -10.42 -23.09 18.02
CA SER A 253 -11.69 -23.47 17.42
C SER A 253 -11.89 -22.98 15.98
N ARG A 254 -12.48 -23.83 15.14
CA ARG A 254 -13.08 -23.47 13.85
C ARG A 254 -14.41 -22.75 14.11
N ARG A 255 -14.57 -21.53 13.57
CA ARG A 255 -15.88 -20.96 13.26
C ARG A 255 -15.97 -20.74 11.75
N THR A 256 -16.75 -21.59 11.12
CA THR A 256 -17.23 -21.44 9.75
C THR A 256 -18.31 -20.37 9.72
N HIS A 257 -18.08 -19.26 9.01
CA HIS A 257 -19.16 -18.44 8.47
C HIS A 257 -19.28 -18.72 6.98
N GLN A 258 -20.32 -19.48 6.63
CA GLN A 258 -20.86 -19.49 5.27
C GLN A 258 -21.55 -18.13 5.05
N SER A 259 -21.20 -17.44 3.97
CA SER A 259 -22.05 -16.41 3.38
C SER A 259 -22.12 -16.67 1.88
N GLN A 260 -23.36 -16.81 1.43
CA GLN A 260 -23.79 -17.21 0.09
C GLN A 260 -23.44 -16.14 -0.96
N CYS A 261 -22.93 -16.56 -2.12
CA CYS A 261 -23.12 -15.83 -3.37
C CYS A 261 -24.44 -16.28 -3.97
N GLY A 262 -25.43 -15.38 -4.00
CA GLY A 262 -26.66 -15.54 -4.76
C GLY A 262 -26.50 -15.06 -6.20
N SER A 263 -27.30 -15.68 -7.05
CA SER A 263 -27.39 -15.63 -8.52
C SER A 263 -27.48 -14.25 -9.16
#